data_AF-C4RH03-F1
#
_entry.id   AF-C4RH03-F1
#
_cell.length_a   1.000
_cell.length_b   1.000
_cell.length_c   1.000
_cell.angle_alpha   90.00
_cell.angle_beta   90.00
_cell.angle_gamma   90.00
#
_symmetry.space_group_name_H-M   'P 1'
#
loop_
_entity.id
_entity.type
_entity.pdbx_description
1 polymer ?
#
loop_
_entity_poly.entity_id
_entity_poly.type
_entity_poly.pdbx_seq_one_letter_code
_entity_poly.pdbx_strand_id
1 'polypeptide(L)'
;MSSDNQLGDALRALAGQGGQGRIPSAADVRRRGDARRRRRRAASVSLAALAVVALGAGVALARVGGTPHTIPVGPAGPTSGLVASPGPTRPSPGLTGGTSNPPTGSSSPSAGPPSGDPLLSGRRQVTVVRVAASAGGLSLLDDGRLAEVDGDEGRQLFVFAPQGPDTYQIRTAEPGAGLTDTCWEVRSSGSQPLRVEAAPCAQDEPRQQFTVVRDGGSAYAISSHSAYLQNSRTRGLILEEAGDAVVTARFRLVDNGPAPS
;
A
#
# COMPACT_ATOMS: atom_id res chain seq x y z
N MET A 1 34.89 27.71 26.66
CA MET A 1 35.55 28.44 25.55
C MET A 1 36.21 27.52 24.51
N SER A 2 36.08 26.18 24.58
CA SER A 2 36.72 25.25 23.63
C SER A 2 35.81 24.82 22.46
N SER A 3 34.49 24.98 22.60
CA SER A 3 33.50 24.49 21.62
C SER A 3 33.39 25.38 20.38
N ASP A 4 33.62 26.68 20.52
CA ASP A 4 33.49 27.64 19.40
C ASP A 4 34.62 27.49 18.38
N ASN A 5 35.81 27.09 18.83
CA ASN A 5 36.96 26.83 17.95
C ASN A 5 36.77 25.54 17.13
N GLN A 6 36.15 24.50 17.70
CA GLN A 6 35.86 23.26 16.98
C GLN A 6 34.83 23.44 15.88
N LEU A 7 33.81 24.27 16.10
CA LEU A 7 32.82 24.57 15.08
C LEU A 7 33.43 25.38 13.92
N GLY A 8 34.30 26.34 14.25
CA GLY A 8 35.03 27.12 13.25
C GLY A 8 35.93 26.28 12.35
N ASP A 9 36.65 25.31 12.92
CA ASP A 9 37.52 24.42 12.17
C ASP A 9 36.74 23.40 11.33
N ALA A 10 35.61 22.89 11.84
CA ALA A 10 34.72 22.02 11.07
C ALA A 10 34.12 22.75 9.86
N LEU A 11 33.65 23.99 10.04
CA LEU A 11 33.10 24.79 8.95
C LEU A 11 34.17 25.16 7.92
N ARG A 12 35.41 25.45 8.35
CA ARG A 12 36.53 25.75 7.47
C ARG A 12 36.97 24.51 6.66
N ALA A 13 36.92 23.31 7.26
CA ALA A 13 37.17 22.06 6.56
C ALA A 13 36.11 21.76 5.50
N LEU A 14 34.83 21.98 5.82
CA LEU A 14 33.72 21.83 4.86
C LEU A 14 33.79 22.83 3.70
N ALA A 15 34.20 24.08 3.97
CA ALA A 15 34.39 25.09 2.93
C ALA A 15 35.55 24.75 1.96
N GLY A 16 36.60 24.09 2.45
CA GLY A 16 37.71 23.61 1.61
C GLY A 16 37.33 22.47 0.65
N GLN A 17 36.32 21.66 0.99
CA GLN A 17 35.89 20.51 0.17
C GLN A 17 34.88 20.86 -0.93
N GLY A 18 34.26 22.04 -0.90
CA GLY A 18 33.27 22.48 -1.90
C GLY A 18 33.83 22.81 -3.28
N GLY A 19 35.16 23.00 -3.41
CA GLY A 19 35.79 23.49 -4.65
C GLY A 19 36.18 22.43 -5.67
N GLN A 20 36.11 21.13 -5.35
CA GLN A 20 36.61 20.06 -6.23
C GLN A 20 35.51 19.17 -6.84
N GLY A 21 34.24 19.53 -6.67
CA GLY A 21 33.12 18.86 -7.30
C GLY A 21 33.04 19.16 -8.79
N ARG A 22 33.88 18.53 -9.62
CA ARG A 22 33.74 18.56 -11.08
C ARG A 22 32.42 17.86 -11.40
N ILE A 23 31.39 18.63 -11.73
CA ILE A 23 30.09 18.10 -12.16
C ILE A 23 30.38 17.16 -13.35
N PRO A 24 30.04 15.87 -13.26
CA PRO A 24 30.28 14.91 -14.34
C PRO A 24 29.68 15.49 -15.61
N SER A 25 30.47 15.52 -16.69
CA SER A 25 29.95 16.01 -17.95
C SER A 25 28.77 15.14 -18.38
N ALA A 26 27.85 15.69 -19.18
CA ALA A 26 26.74 14.91 -19.71
C ALA A 26 27.22 13.65 -20.47
N ALA A 27 28.43 13.69 -21.03
CA ALA A 27 29.09 12.54 -21.65
C ALA A 27 29.47 11.45 -20.63
N ASP A 28 29.90 11.82 -19.42
CA ASP A 28 30.22 10.86 -18.35
C ASP A 28 28.97 10.17 -17.80
N VAL A 29 27.85 10.91 -17.71
CA VAL A 29 26.56 10.36 -17.31
C VAL A 29 26.05 9.36 -18.37
N ARG A 30 26.13 9.72 -19.66
CA ARG A 30 25.76 8.82 -20.78
C ARG A 30 26.67 7.59 -20.82
N ARG A 31 27.99 7.76 -20.67
CA ARG A 31 28.95 6.64 -20.63
C ARG A 31 28.68 5.67 -19.48
N ARG A 32 28.31 6.16 -18.28
CA ARG A 32 27.90 5.28 -17.16
C ARG A 32 26.58 4.55 -17.45
N GLY A 33 25.62 5.23 -18.07
CA GLY A 33 24.36 4.62 -18.52
C GLY A 33 24.59 3.47 -19.50
N ASP A 34 25.44 3.70 -20.50
CA ASP A 34 25.77 2.71 -21.53
C ASP A 34 26.56 1.52 -20.98
N ALA A 35 27.49 1.75 -20.05
CA ALA A 35 28.23 0.68 -19.37
C ALA A 35 27.29 -0.25 -18.59
N ARG A 36 26.27 0.32 -17.91
CA ARG A 36 25.24 -0.48 -17.21
C ARG A 36 24.35 -1.25 -18.20
N ARG A 37 23.97 -0.64 -19.33
CA ARG A 37 23.16 -1.30 -20.37
C ARG A 37 23.89 -2.49 -21.01
N ARG A 38 25.21 -2.38 -21.22
CA ARG A 38 26.05 -3.49 -21.74
C ARG A 38 26.17 -4.65 -20.75
N ARG A 39 26.32 -4.38 -19.45
CA ARG A 39 26.35 -5.42 -18.41
C ARG A 39 25.05 -6.22 -18.35
N ARG A 40 23.90 -5.57 -18.55
CA ARG A 40 22.58 -6.23 -18.61
C ARG A 40 22.45 -7.20 -19.79
N ARG A 41 23.03 -6.88 -20.96
CA ARG A 41 22.99 -7.77 -22.15
C ARG A 41 23.93 -8.98 -22.04
N ALA A 42 25.01 -8.87 -21.27
CA ALA A 42 25.91 -9.99 -21.04
C ALA A 42 25.31 -11.05 -20.10
N ALA A 43 24.49 -10.65 -19.12
CA ALA A 43 23.85 -11.57 -18.18
C ALA A 43 22.72 -12.41 -18.81
N SER A 44 22.08 -11.93 -19.88
CA SER A 44 20.97 -12.62 -20.55
C SER A 44 21.38 -13.79 -21.46
N VAL A 45 22.67 -13.95 -21.79
CA VAL A 45 23.13 -15.05 -22.66
C VAL A 45 23.51 -16.31 -21.86
N SER A 46 23.73 -16.19 -20.54
CA SER A 46 24.18 -17.30 -19.70
C SER A 46 23.04 -18.22 -19.20
N LEU A 47 21.78 -17.74 -19.18
CA LEU A 47 20.64 -18.51 -18.66
C LEU A 47 19.93 -19.37 -19.71
N ALA A 48 20.11 -19.10 -21.00
CA ALA A 48 19.51 -19.90 -22.08
C ALA A 48 20.24 -21.23 -22.35
N ALA A 49 21.49 -21.38 -21.90
CA ALA A 49 22.30 -22.58 -22.14
C ALA A 49 22.06 -23.72 -21.12
N LEU A 50 21.45 -23.45 -19.96
CA LEU A 50 21.25 -24.47 -18.91
C LEU A 50 19.88 -25.15 -18.95
N ALA A 51 18.92 -24.66 -19.75
CA ALA A 51 17.57 -25.22 -19.81
C ALA A 51 17.42 -26.45 -20.72
N VAL A 52 18.44 -26.82 -21.51
CA VAL A 52 18.34 -27.92 -22.51
C VAL A 52 18.86 -29.27 -21.98
N VAL A 53 19.50 -29.33 -20.81
CA VAL A 53 20.17 -30.57 -20.34
C VAL A 53 19.35 -31.40 -19.33
N ALA A 54 18.25 -30.87 -18.78
CA ALA A 54 17.51 -31.54 -17.69
C ALA A 54 16.19 -32.25 -18.13
N LEU A 55 16.14 -32.79 -19.36
CA LEU A 55 14.98 -33.51 -19.89
C LEU A 55 15.31 -34.95 -20.33
N GLY A 56 16.32 -35.57 -19.70
CA GLY A 56 16.75 -36.93 -20.01
C GLY A 56 16.88 -37.80 -18.76
N ALA A 57 16.11 -38.89 -18.74
CA ALA A 57 16.17 -40.08 -17.88
C ALA A 57 15.33 -40.07 -16.58
N GLY A 58 14.35 -40.98 -16.54
CA GLY A 58 13.72 -41.38 -15.27
C GLY A 58 12.36 -42.05 -15.34
N VAL A 59 12.14 -43.02 -16.25
CA VAL A 59 11.00 -43.95 -16.16
C VAL A 59 11.33 -45.01 -15.11
N ALA A 60 10.53 -45.11 -14.04
CA ALA A 60 10.42 -46.32 -13.24
C ALA A 60 8.98 -46.51 -12.73
N LEU A 61 8.44 -47.68 -13.03
CA LEU A 61 7.09 -48.17 -12.73
C LEU A 61 6.93 -48.50 -11.24
N ALA A 62 5.76 -48.19 -10.66
CA ALA A 62 5.17 -49.01 -9.61
C ALA A 62 3.63 -48.90 -9.66
N ARG A 63 2.99 -50.04 -9.94
CA ARG A 63 1.57 -50.30 -9.71
C ARG A 63 1.32 -50.54 -8.21
N VAL A 64 0.06 -50.39 -7.79
CA VAL A 64 -0.79 -51.36 -7.05
C VAL A 64 -1.64 -50.67 -5.98
N GLY A 65 -2.96 -50.70 -6.21
CA GLY A 65 -3.99 -51.19 -5.27
C GLY A 65 -4.31 -50.40 -4.00
N GLY A 66 -5.53 -49.83 -3.95
CA GLY A 66 -6.17 -49.40 -2.70
C GLY A 66 -7.56 -48.82 -2.93
N THR A 67 -8.59 -49.66 -2.79
CA THR A 67 -10.03 -49.35 -2.86
C THR A 67 -10.53 -48.53 -1.65
N PRO A 68 -11.76 -47.94 -1.73
CA PRO A 68 -12.16 -46.79 -0.93
C PRO A 68 -12.60 -47.16 0.50
N HIS A 69 -12.37 -46.24 1.44
CA HIS A 69 -13.02 -46.25 2.75
C HIS A 69 -14.10 -45.17 2.82
N THR A 70 -15.33 -45.63 2.61
CA THR A 70 -16.57 -45.04 3.13
C THR A 70 -16.84 -45.59 4.53
N ILE A 71 -17.05 -44.72 5.52
CA ILE A 71 -17.84 -45.01 6.72
C ILE A 71 -18.60 -43.71 7.14
N PRO A 72 -19.66 -43.77 7.99
CA PRO A 72 -21.00 -43.42 7.56
C PRO A 72 -21.71 -42.37 8.44
N VAL A 73 -22.79 -41.82 7.89
CA VAL A 73 -24.09 -41.47 8.49
C VAL A 73 -24.19 -41.30 10.02
N GLY A 74 -24.69 -40.12 10.42
CA GLY A 74 -25.50 -39.95 11.64
C GLY A 74 -26.44 -38.74 11.53
N PRO A 75 -27.76 -38.93 11.38
CA PRO A 75 -28.78 -37.88 11.46
C PRO A 75 -29.60 -37.98 12.75
N ALA A 76 -29.89 -36.84 13.37
CA ALA A 76 -31.03 -36.56 14.26
C ALA A 76 -30.82 -35.11 14.74
N GLY A 77 -31.76 -34.18 14.77
CA GLY A 77 -33.20 -34.20 14.60
C GLY A 77 -33.72 -32.78 14.98
N PRO A 78 -35.00 -32.49 14.74
CA PRO A 78 -35.53 -31.14 14.65
C PRO A 78 -36.10 -30.63 15.97
N THR A 79 -36.20 -29.30 16.17
CA THR A 79 -37.34 -28.75 16.95
C THR A 79 -37.72 -27.36 16.45
N SER A 80 -39.01 -27.27 16.13
CA SER A 80 -39.81 -26.13 15.71
C SER A 80 -39.81 -24.95 16.69
N GLY A 81 -40.06 -23.77 16.12
CA GLY A 81 -40.46 -22.57 16.86
C GLY A 81 -41.13 -21.55 15.96
N LEU A 82 -42.27 -21.94 15.35
CA LEU A 82 -43.24 -21.02 14.75
C LEU A 82 -43.90 -20.20 15.86
N VAL A 83 -43.83 -18.88 15.80
CA VAL A 83 -44.90 -18.00 16.28
C VAL A 83 -45.12 -16.89 15.25
N ALA A 84 -46.25 -17.00 14.56
CA ALA A 84 -46.88 -15.90 13.85
C ALA A 84 -48.00 -15.34 14.75
N SER A 85 -48.16 -14.02 14.82
CA SER A 85 -49.46 -13.38 15.06
C SER A 85 -49.43 -11.85 14.89
N PRO A 86 -50.59 -11.20 14.62
CA PRO A 86 -50.71 -10.13 13.62
C PRO A 86 -51.25 -8.77 14.14
N GLY A 87 -50.98 -7.70 13.37
CA GLY A 87 -51.79 -6.46 13.19
C GLY A 87 -51.94 -5.49 14.39
N PRO A 88 -52.50 -4.26 14.20
CA PRO A 88 -53.14 -3.68 13.01
C PRO A 88 -52.73 -2.22 12.62
N THR A 89 -52.96 -1.91 11.33
CA THR A 89 -53.69 -0.75 10.74
C THR A 89 -53.49 0.72 11.19
N ARG A 90 -53.02 1.52 10.22
CA ARG A 90 -53.16 2.97 9.84
C ARG A 90 -54.47 3.69 10.30
N PRO A 91 -54.55 5.04 10.44
CA PRO A 91 -54.64 6.08 9.35
C PRO A 91 -53.77 7.35 9.62
N SER A 92 -53.03 7.99 8.68
CA SER A 92 -53.39 9.06 7.70
C SER A 92 -54.16 10.31 8.24
N PRO A 93 -54.18 11.46 7.54
CA PRO A 93 -53.13 12.48 7.28
C PRO A 93 -53.50 13.87 7.87
N GLY A 94 -52.52 14.79 7.99
CA GLY A 94 -52.77 16.19 8.40
C GLY A 94 -51.99 17.19 7.54
N LEU A 95 -52.65 17.71 6.51
CA LEU A 95 -52.26 18.92 5.77
C LEU A 95 -52.95 20.12 6.43
N THR A 96 -52.21 21.18 6.73
CA THR A 96 -52.68 22.58 6.64
C THR A 96 -51.47 23.51 6.66
N GLY A 97 -51.41 24.39 5.66
CA GLY A 97 -50.30 25.28 5.41
C GLY A 97 -50.28 26.53 6.28
N GLY A 98 -49.18 27.28 6.15
CA GLY A 98 -48.99 28.57 6.80
C GLY A 98 -47.65 29.19 6.41
N THR A 99 -47.64 29.89 5.29
CA THR A 99 -46.57 30.74 4.75
C THR A 99 -46.00 31.69 5.80
N SER A 100 -44.66 31.79 5.94
CA SER A 100 -43.94 33.03 6.28
C SER A 100 -42.41 32.85 6.20
N ASN A 101 -41.82 33.56 5.23
CA ASN A 101 -40.45 34.06 4.99
C ASN A 101 -39.21 33.63 5.82
N PRO A 102 -38.01 33.67 5.20
CA PRO A 102 -36.82 32.99 5.67
C PRO A 102 -36.03 33.83 6.68
N PRO A 103 -35.45 33.23 7.74
CA PRO A 103 -34.23 33.75 8.30
C PRO A 103 -33.06 33.19 7.49
N THR A 104 -32.23 34.12 7.03
CA THR A 104 -30.84 33.96 6.61
C THR A 104 -30.03 33.28 7.71
N GLY A 105 -30.20 31.96 7.82
CA GLY A 105 -29.27 31.09 8.51
C GLY A 105 -28.13 30.82 7.54
N SER A 106 -26.99 31.45 7.79
CA SER A 106 -25.74 31.18 7.11
C SER A 106 -25.38 29.72 7.36
N SER A 107 -25.81 28.84 6.45
CA SER A 107 -25.29 27.49 6.31
C SER A 107 -23.82 27.65 5.94
N SER A 108 -22.97 27.75 6.96
CA SER A 108 -21.54 27.50 6.77
C SER A 108 -21.44 26.17 6.02
N PRO A 109 -20.70 26.10 4.90
CA PRO A 109 -20.48 24.82 4.26
C PRO A 109 -19.93 23.89 5.33
N SER A 110 -20.57 22.73 5.51
CA SER A 110 -20.01 21.64 6.30
C SER A 110 -18.58 21.48 5.82
N ALA A 111 -17.62 21.84 6.68
CA ALA A 111 -16.22 21.76 6.35
C ALA A 111 -15.94 20.28 6.06
N GLY A 112 -15.77 19.97 4.78
CA GLY A 112 -15.24 18.68 4.37
C GLY A 112 -13.94 18.42 5.14
N PRO A 113 -13.56 17.15 5.32
CA PRO A 113 -12.30 16.80 5.98
C PRO A 113 -11.17 17.64 5.36
N PRO A 114 -10.15 18.06 6.13
CA PRO A 114 -9.15 19.02 5.68
C PRO A 114 -8.25 18.43 4.58
N SER A 115 -8.77 18.26 3.37
CA SER A 115 -8.04 17.74 2.22
C SER A 115 -7.30 18.89 1.54
N GLY A 116 -6.35 19.46 2.28
CA GLY A 116 -5.42 20.47 1.75
C GLY A 116 -4.29 19.86 0.91
N ASP A 117 -4.22 18.53 0.81
CA ASP A 117 -3.22 17.83 0.01
C ASP A 117 -3.84 17.25 -1.27
N PRO A 118 -3.46 17.76 -2.46
CA PRO A 118 -3.90 17.21 -3.73
C PRO A 118 -3.58 15.71 -3.91
N LEU A 119 -2.50 15.20 -3.30
CA LEU A 119 -2.07 13.80 -3.43
C LEU A 119 -3.00 12.82 -2.72
N LEU A 120 -3.72 13.28 -1.70
CA LEU A 120 -4.68 12.49 -0.92
C LEU A 120 -6.12 12.69 -1.39
N SER A 121 -6.34 13.33 -2.53
CA SER A 121 -7.69 13.67 -3.02
C SER A 121 -8.37 12.55 -3.82
N GLY A 122 -7.71 11.40 -4.02
CA GLY A 122 -8.16 10.35 -4.93
C GLY A 122 -8.02 10.66 -6.42
N ARG A 123 -7.57 11.88 -6.78
CA ARG A 123 -7.45 12.34 -8.18
C ARG A 123 -6.03 12.28 -8.72
N ARG A 124 -5.07 11.90 -7.89
CA ARG A 124 -3.66 11.77 -8.25
C ARG A 124 -3.24 10.33 -8.07
N GLN A 125 -2.43 9.84 -9.00
CA GLN A 125 -1.67 8.62 -8.80
C GLN A 125 -0.29 8.98 -8.27
N VAL A 126 0.20 8.20 -7.32
CA VAL A 126 1.49 8.45 -6.65
C VAL A 126 2.30 7.17 -6.55
N THR A 127 3.63 7.31 -6.55
CA THR A 127 4.50 6.27 -5.99
C THR A 127 4.74 6.57 -4.51
N VAL A 128 4.88 5.52 -3.71
CA VAL A 128 5.17 5.65 -2.27
C VAL A 128 6.62 5.26 -2.04
N VAL A 129 7.41 6.17 -1.47
CA VAL A 129 8.86 5.96 -1.29
C VAL A 129 9.22 6.18 0.17
N ARG A 130 9.91 5.24 0.80
CA ARG A 130 10.37 5.43 2.19
C ARG A 130 11.43 6.53 2.23
N VAL A 131 11.32 7.47 3.17
CA VAL A 131 12.20 8.64 3.27
C VAL A 131 13.67 8.25 3.41
N ALA A 132 13.96 7.21 4.19
CA ALA A 132 15.30 6.70 4.42
C ALA A 132 15.81 5.78 3.29
N ALA A 133 14.98 5.44 2.29
CA ALA A 133 15.41 4.72 1.10
C ALA A 133 15.95 5.70 0.05
N SER A 134 17.05 5.32 -0.62
CA SER A 134 17.69 6.17 -1.63
C SER A 134 17.20 5.92 -3.06
N ALA A 135 16.48 4.82 -3.31
CA ALA A 135 16.00 4.45 -4.64
C ALA A 135 14.76 3.54 -4.65
N GLY A 136 14.44 2.86 -3.55
CA GLY A 136 13.35 1.88 -3.50
C GLY A 136 11.96 2.48 -3.30
N GLY A 137 11.00 2.01 -4.09
CA GLY A 137 9.57 2.34 -3.99
C GLY A 137 8.77 1.18 -3.42
N LEU A 138 7.58 1.47 -2.89
CA LEU A 138 6.63 0.43 -2.52
C LEU A 138 5.98 -0.13 -3.78
N SER A 139 5.87 -1.45 -3.83
CA SER A 139 5.23 -2.17 -4.93
C SER A 139 4.37 -3.30 -4.41
N LEU A 140 3.20 -3.46 -5.03
CA LEU A 140 2.35 -4.63 -4.88
C LEU A 140 2.80 -5.69 -5.90
N LEU A 141 3.48 -6.73 -5.40
CA LEU A 141 4.08 -7.77 -6.23
C LEU A 141 3.01 -8.71 -6.84
N ASP A 142 3.45 -9.54 -7.77
CA ASP A 142 2.60 -10.55 -8.42
C ASP A 142 2.13 -11.65 -7.46
N ASP A 143 2.91 -11.91 -6.39
CA ASP A 143 2.50 -12.79 -5.29
C ASP A 143 1.47 -12.14 -4.35
N GLY A 144 1.05 -10.90 -4.65
CA GLY A 144 0.07 -10.13 -3.89
C GLY A 144 0.64 -9.37 -2.70
N ARG A 145 1.89 -9.59 -2.29
CA ARG A 145 2.47 -8.91 -1.12
C ARG A 145 2.92 -7.49 -1.47
N LEU A 146 2.71 -6.54 -0.55
CA LEU A 146 3.36 -5.23 -0.62
C LEU A 146 4.82 -5.34 -0.15
N ALA A 147 5.76 -4.87 -0.97
CA ALA A 147 7.19 -4.89 -0.69
C ALA A 147 7.86 -3.58 -1.09
N GLU A 148 9.08 -3.36 -0.59
CA GLU A 148 9.96 -2.30 -1.10
C GLU A 148 10.84 -2.92 -2.19
N VAL A 149 10.89 -2.29 -3.37
CA VAL A 149 11.64 -2.77 -4.53
C VAL A 149 12.48 -1.65 -5.13
N ASP A 150 13.63 -1.98 -5.71
CA ASP A 150 14.53 -1.02 -6.36
C ASP A 150 14.25 -0.84 -7.86
N GLY A 151 13.40 -1.69 -8.47
CA GLY A 151 13.10 -1.73 -9.89
C GLY A 151 11.66 -1.33 -10.21
N ASP A 152 11.14 -1.88 -11.31
CA ASP A 152 9.78 -1.71 -11.84
C ASP A 152 8.91 -2.97 -11.60
N GLU A 153 9.32 -3.84 -10.68
CA GLU A 153 8.57 -5.04 -10.36
C GLU A 153 7.22 -4.68 -9.73
N GLY A 154 6.17 -5.42 -10.08
CA GLY A 154 4.82 -5.27 -9.54
C GLY A 154 4.15 -3.94 -9.89
N ARG A 155 3.14 -3.57 -9.10
CA ARG A 155 2.35 -2.34 -9.28
C ARG A 155 2.78 -1.29 -8.25
N GLN A 156 3.31 -0.17 -8.74
CA GLN A 156 3.92 0.88 -7.90
C GLN A 156 3.15 2.20 -7.86
N LEU A 157 2.17 2.34 -8.75
CA LEU A 157 1.30 3.51 -8.79
C LEU A 157 0.05 3.24 -7.97
N PHE A 158 -0.22 4.12 -7.02
CA PHE A 158 -1.34 4.01 -6.10
C PHE A 158 -2.19 5.28 -6.10
N VAL A 159 -3.46 5.13 -5.75
CA VAL A 159 -4.41 6.21 -5.57
C VAL A 159 -4.96 6.13 -4.15
N PHE A 160 -4.84 7.24 -3.42
CA PHE A 160 -5.36 7.39 -2.06
C PHE A 160 -6.78 7.95 -2.13
N ALA A 161 -7.77 7.05 -2.11
CA ALA A 161 -9.18 7.42 -2.19
C ALA A 161 -9.72 7.74 -0.79
N PRO A 162 -10.15 8.99 -0.50
CA PRO A 162 -10.62 9.37 0.82
C PRO A 162 -11.95 8.67 1.17
N GLN A 163 -12.02 8.13 2.39
CA GLN A 163 -13.20 7.48 2.98
C GLN A 163 -13.73 8.24 4.21
N GLY A 164 -12.97 9.24 4.69
CA GLY A 164 -13.32 10.07 5.83
C GLY A 164 -12.17 11.03 6.18
N PRO A 165 -12.22 11.70 7.34
CA PRO A 165 -11.09 12.48 7.85
C PRO A 165 -9.86 11.59 8.02
N ASP A 166 -8.78 11.91 7.32
CA ASP A 166 -7.49 11.20 7.32
C ASP A 166 -7.55 9.70 7.03
N THR A 167 -8.71 9.16 6.64
CA THR A 167 -8.94 7.75 6.34
C THR A 167 -9.07 7.55 4.85
N TYR A 168 -8.34 6.57 4.33
CA TYR A 168 -8.18 6.32 2.91
C TYR A 168 -8.27 4.83 2.61
N GLN A 169 -8.89 4.51 1.47
CA GLN A 169 -8.67 3.26 0.77
C GLN A 169 -7.53 3.46 -0.23
N ILE A 170 -6.50 2.60 -0.17
CA ILE A 170 -5.32 2.70 -1.05
C ILE A 170 -5.46 1.65 -2.14
N ARG A 171 -5.68 2.08 -3.39
CA ARG A 171 -5.82 1.19 -4.54
C ARG A 171 -4.66 1.33 -5.51
N THR A 172 -4.40 0.29 -6.30
CA THR A 172 -3.51 0.42 -7.47
C THR A 172 -4.14 1.36 -8.49
N ALA A 173 -3.33 2.16 -9.17
CA ALA A 173 -3.83 3.07 -10.20
C ALA A 173 -4.34 2.27 -11.40
N GLU A 174 -3.60 1.23 -11.82
CA GLU A 174 -4.03 0.33 -12.88
C GLU A 174 -4.77 -0.89 -12.28
N PRO A 175 -5.85 -1.35 -12.92
CA PRO A 175 -6.57 -2.54 -12.48
C PRO A 175 -5.70 -3.80 -12.62
N GLY A 176 -5.97 -4.80 -11.77
CA GLY A 176 -5.24 -6.07 -11.80
C GLY A 176 -5.57 -6.91 -13.05
N ALA A 177 -4.88 -8.04 -13.22
CA ALA A 177 -5.06 -8.96 -14.36
C ALA A 177 -6.51 -9.47 -14.55
N GLY A 178 -7.36 -9.36 -13.53
CA GLY A 178 -8.79 -9.68 -13.57
C GLY A 178 -9.72 -8.48 -13.80
N LEU A 179 -9.20 -7.32 -14.18
CA LEU A 179 -9.94 -6.04 -14.35
C LEU A 179 -10.66 -5.52 -13.10
N THR A 180 -10.38 -6.11 -11.94
CA THR A 180 -10.88 -5.61 -10.66
C THR A 180 -9.89 -4.63 -10.06
N ASP A 181 -10.41 -3.51 -9.57
CA ASP A 181 -9.66 -2.61 -8.72
C ASP A 181 -9.05 -3.40 -7.56
N THR A 182 -7.74 -3.23 -7.38
CA THR A 182 -6.97 -3.92 -6.35
C THR A 182 -6.61 -2.93 -5.26
N CYS A 183 -7.02 -3.24 -4.04
CA CYS A 183 -6.76 -2.45 -2.85
C CYS A 183 -5.71 -3.12 -1.97
N TRP A 184 -5.03 -2.29 -1.19
CA TRP A 184 -4.25 -2.74 -0.05
C TRP A 184 -5.20 -3.27 1.02
N GLU A 185 -4.90 -4.45 1.55
CA GLU A 185 -5.61 -5.02 2.69
C GLU A 185 -4.61 -5.54 3.72
N VAL A 186 -4.86 -5.21 4.99
CA VAL A 186 -4.08 -5.75 6.11
C VAL A 186 -4.46 -7.20 6.35
N ARG A 187 -3.47 -8.09 6.23
CA ARG A 187 -3.59 -9.52 6.50
C ARG A 187 -2.79 -9.90 7.73
N SER A 188 -3.37 -10.78 8.54
CA SER A 188 -2.70 -11.48 9.62
C SER A 188 -2.52 -12.94 9.23
N SER A 189 -1.35 -13.50 9.54
CA SER A 189 -1.05 -14.93 9.38
C SER A 189 -0.64 -15.54 10.71
N GLY A 190 -1.57 -15.48 11.68
CA GLY A 190 -1.39 -16.07 13.01
C GLY A 190 -0.41 -15.27 13.86
N SER A 191 0.74 -15.85 14.18
CA SER A 191 1.79 -15.22 14.99
C SER A 191 2.74 -14.33 14.20
N GLN A 192 2.58 -14.24 12.87
CA GLN A 192 3.38 -13.34 12.06
C GLN A 192 2.90 -11.89 12.20
N PRO A 193 3.79 -10.89 11.98
CA PRO A 193 3.38 -9.50 11.91
C PRO A 193 2.33 -9.28 10.83
N LEU A 194 1.53 -8.24 11.04
CA LEU A 194 0.58 -7.76 10.04
C LEU A 194 1.33 -7.36 8.77
N ARG A 195 0.76 -7.69 7.62
CA ARG A 195 1.30 -7.33 6.30
C ARG A 195 0.21 -6.72 5.46
N VAL A 196 0.61 -5.95 4.45
CA VAL A 196 -0.30 -5.49 3.40
C VAL A 196 -0.23 -6.46 2.22
N GLU A 197 -1.40 -6.89 1.77
CA GLU A 197 -1.55 -7.75 0.60
C GLU A 197 -2.60 -7.16 -0.36
N ALA A 198 -2.60 -7.65 -1.59
CA ALA A 198 -3.56 -7.34 -2.63
C ALA A 198 -4.91 -7.98 -2.32
N ALA A 199 -5.99 -7.21 -2.41
CA ALA A 199 -7.35 -7.73 -2.35
C ALA A 199 -8.26 -6.96 -3.32
N PRO A 200 -9.39 -7.54 -3.76
CA PRO A 200 -10.44 -6.77 -4.43
C PRO A 200 -10.90 -5.62 -3.54
N CYS A 201 -11.07 -4.43 -4.11
CA CYS A 201 -11.55 -3.28 -3.34
C CYS A 201 -12.97 -3.49 -2.80
N ALA A 202 -13.16 -3.23 -1.51
CA ALA A 202 -14.46 -3.26 -0.82
C ALA A 202 -14.60 -2.01 0.06
N GLN A 203 -15.62 -1.19 -0.18
CA GLN A 203 -15.77 0.13 0.44
C GLN A 203 -15.81 0.06 1.99
N ASP A 204 -16.47 -0.96 2.53
CA ASP A 204 -16.70 -1.09 3.97
C ASP A 204 -15.77 -2.11 4.65
N GLU A 205 -14.75 -2.63 3.96
CA GLU A 205 -13.82 -3.59 4.56
C GLU A 205 -12.82 -2.86 5.47
N PRO A 206 -12.88 -3.03 6.81
CA PRO A 206 -12.04 -2.27 7.73
C PRO A 206 -10.55 -2.52 7.50
N ARG A 207 -10.17 -3.73 7.06
CA ARG A 207 -8.76 -4.06 6.77
C ARG A 207 -8.20 -3.33 5.55
N GLN A 208 -9.05 -2.68 4.76
CA GLN A 208 -8.66 -1.83 3.62
C GLN A 208 -8.69 -0.33 3.96
N GLN A 209 -8.96 0.03 5.21
CA GLN A 209 -8.97 1.41 5.69
C GLN A 209 -7.63 1.76 6.34
N PHE A 210 -6.99 2.80 5.81
CA PHE A 210 -5.70 3.29 6.27
C PHE A 210 -5.81 4.73 6.70
N THR A 211 -5.16 5.06 7.81
CA THR A 211 -4.93 6.44 8.23
C THR A 211 -3.62 6.93 7.62
N VAL A 212 -3.65 8.11 6.99
CA VAL A 212 -2.47 8.71 6.37
C VAL A 212 -2.31 10.14 6.86
N VAL A 213 -1.28 10.36 7.67
CA VAL A 213 -1.06 11.66 8.35
C VAL A 213 0.32 12.20 7.97
N ARG A 214 0.44 13.53 7.83
CA ARG A 214 1.75 14.17 7.69
C ARG A 214 2.55 14.00 8.97
N ASP A 215 3.82 13.63 8.83
CA ASP A 215 4.77 13.46 9.94
C ASP A 215 6.13 14.13 9.56
N GLY A 216 6.12 15.46 9.59
CA GLY A 216 7.28 16.31 9.30
C GLY A 216 7.50 16.59 7.81
N GLY A 217 7.61 17.87 7.45
CA GLY A 217 7.87 18.29 6.06
C GLY A 217 6.85 17.72 5.07
N SER A 218 7.33 17.01 4.05
CA SER A 218 6.53 16.31 3.03
C SER A 218 6.42 14.80 3.27
N ALA A 219 6.72 14.33 4.47
CA ALA A 219 6.66 12.92 4.82
C ALA A 219 5.33 12.56 5.50
N TYR A 220 4.94 11.30 5.38
CA TYR A 220 3.70 10.74 5.90
C TYR A 220 3.98 9.49 6.71
N ALA A 221 3.18 9.29 7.75
CA ALA A 221 3.00 8.01 8.41
C ALA A 221 1.72 7.36 7.85
N ILE A 222 1.79 6.06 7.58
CA ILE A 222 0.67 5.27 7.07
C ILE A 222 0.38 4.19 8.12
N SER A 223 -0.86 4.07 8.56
CA SER A 223 -1.27 3.10 9.57
C SER A 223 -2.63 2.48 9.27
N SER A 224 -2.93 1.36 9.91
CA SER A 224 -4.28 0.79 10.00
C SER A 224 -4.49 0.27 11.42
N HIS A 225 -5.61 0.60 12.05
CA HIS A 225 -5.93 0.20 13.42
C HIS A 225 -4.77 0.41 14.42
N SER A 226 -4.14 1.59 14.39
CA SER A 226 -2.98 1.95 15.24
C SER A 226 -1.67 1.17 14.98
N ALA A 227 -1.65 0.25 14.01
CA ALA A 227 -0.43 -0.37 13.52
C ALA A 227 0.14 0.44 12.35
N TYR A 228 1.38 0.90 12.48
CA TYR A 228 2.05 1.73 11.48
C TYR A 228 2.86 0.87 10.52
N LEU A 229 2.85 1.25 9.25
CA LEU A 229 3.68 0.60 8.23
C LEU A 229 5.17 0.89 8.53
N GLN A 230 5.93 -0.17 8.80
CA GLN A 230 7.35 -0.13 9.12
C GLN A 230 8.16 -0.96 8.12
N ASN A 231 9.44 -0.63 7.99
CA ASN A 231 10.42 -1.47 7.30
C ASN A 231 11.26 -2.24 8.34
N SER A 232 11.13 -3.56 8.34
CA SER A 232 11.94 -4.47 9.14
C SER A 232 13.05 -5.08 8.29
N ARG A 233 14.29 -5.05 8.79
CA ARG A 233 15.45 -5.63 8.08
C ARG A 233 15.31 -7.12 7.77
N THR A 234 14.61 -7.87 8.63
CA THR A 234 14.46 -9.32 8.51
C THR A 234 13.12 -9.75 7.95
N ARG A 235 12.08 -8.89 8.06
CA ARG A 235 10.71 -9.25 7.70
C ARG A 235 10.15 -8.46 6.52
N GLY A 236 10.88 -7.45 6.05
CA GLY A 236 10.43 -6.52 5.01
C GLY A 236 9.41 -5.53 5.54
N LEU A 237 8.46 -5.13 4.70
CA LEU A 237 7.35 -4.26 5.10
C LEU A 237 6.33 -5.01 5.95
N ILE A 238 6.01 -4.44 7.10
CA ILE A 238 5.04 -4.96 8.06
C ILE A 238 4.26 -3.79 8.66
N LEU A 239 3.08 -4.04 9.23
CA LEU A 239 2.49 -3.11 10.18
C LEU A 239 2.81 -3.55 11.61
N GLU A 240 3.19 -2.57 12.44
CA GLU A 240 3.56 -2.78 13.84
C GLU A 240 2.82 -1.77 14.69
N GLU A 241 2.15 -2.24 15.75
CA GLU A 241 1.51 -1.37 16.73
C GLU A 241 2.58 -0.48 17.37
N ALA A 242 2.39 0.83 17.27
CA ALA A 242 3.40 1.76 17.77
C ALA A 242 3.51 1.71 19.30
N GLY A 243 2.42 1.48 20.05
CA GLY A 243 2.46 1.55 21.52
C GLY A 243 3.21 2.81 21.99
N ASP A 244 4.21 2.64 22.87
CA ASP A 244 5.17 3.69 23.24
C ASP A 244 6.43 3.72 22.36
N ALA A 245 6.55 2.79 21.41
CA ALA A 245 7.66 2.71 20.48
C ALA A 245 7.55 3.77 19.37
N VAL A 246 8.70 4.29 18.97
CA VAL A 246 8.78 5.35 17.96
C VAL A 246 8.47 4.78 16.58
N VAL A 247 7.51 5.38 15.87
CA VAL A 247 7.29 5.15 14.43
C VAL A 247 8.54 5.59 13.67
N THR A 248 9.30 4.63 13.12
CA THR A 248 10.60 4.91 12.49
C THR A 248 10.52 5.12 10.99
N ALA A 249 9.58 4.44 10.31
CA ALA A 249 9.40 4.55 8.88
C ALA A 249 8.47 5.73 8.54
N ARG A 250 8.96 6.59 7.65
CA ARG A 250 8.20 7.69 7.04
C ARG A 250 8.24 7.54 5.54
N PHE A 251 7.18 7.97 4.87
CA PHE A 251 7.02 7.80 3.43
C PHE A 251 6.82 9.15 2.74
N ARG A 252 7.34 9.30 1.53
CA ARG A 252 7.05 10.40 0.61
C ARG A 252 6.09 9.88 -0.44
N LEU A 253 5.08 10.68 -0.76
CA LEU A 253 4.19 10.45 -1.89
C LEU A 253 4.71 11.27 -3.06
N VAL A 254 5.09 10.60 -4.15
CA VAL A 254 5.61 11.25 -5.35
C VAL A 254 4.51 11.27 -6.39
N ASP A 255 4.09 12.49 -6.77
CA ASP A 255 3.04 12.71 -7.76
C ASP A 255 3.45 12.19 -9.14
N ASN A 256 2.60 11.34 -9.73
CA ASN A 256 2.78 10.76 -11.06
C ASN A 256 1.64 11.13 -12.02
N GLY A 257 0.92 12.22 -11.71
CA GLY A 257 -0.12 12.77 -12.58
C GLY A 257 -1.55 12.45 -12.14
N PRO A 258 -2.53 12.69 -13.02
CA PRO A 258 -3.92 12.33 -12.77
C PRO A 258 -4.08 10.82 -12.56
N ALA A 259 -4.96 10.45 -11.64
CA ALA A 259 -5.41 9.07 -11.53
C ALA A 259 -6.25 8.68 -12.76
N PRO A 260 -6.20 7.40 -13.20
CA PRO A 260 -7.09 6.91 -14.24
C PRO A 260 -8.56 6.94 -13.76
N SER A 261 -9.46 7.18 -14.72
CA SER A 261 -10.91 7.34 -14.54
C SER A 261 -11.64 6.00 -14.48
#